data_AF-A0A7W0YND1-F1
#
_entry.id   AF-A0A7W0YND1-F1
#
_cell.length_a   1.000
_cell.length_b   1.000
_cell.length_c   1.000
_cell.angle_alpha   90.00
_cell.angle_beta   90.00
_cell.angle_gamma   90.00
#
_symmetry.space_group_name_H-M   'P 1'
#
loop_
_entity.id
_entity.type
_entity.pdbx_description
1 polymer ?
#
loop_
_entity_poly.entity_id
_entity_poly.type
_entity_poly.pdbx_seq_one_letter_code
_entity_poly.pdbx_strand_id
1 'polypeptide(L)' 'LAPTADAVLPAHAVVTVEPGVYLPGWGGVRLEDDVLLEPEGPERLSDGRTELVELV' A
#
# COMPACT_ATOMS: atom_id res chain seq x y z
N LEU A 1 5.81 -2.62 -4.97
CA LEU A 1 6.87 -2.93 -5.95
C LEU A 1 6.42 -4.02 -6.91
N ALA A 2 6.90 -3.99 -8.16
CA ALA A 2 6.60 -5.05 -9.12
C ALA A 2 7.33 -6.35 -8.73
N PRO A 3 6.78 -7.53 -9.05
CA PRO A 3 7.44 -8.82 -8.80
C PRO A 3 8.82 -8.98 -9.47
N THR A 4 9.07 -8.19 -10.51
CA THR A 4 10.32 -8.17 -11.27
C THR A 4 11.29 -7.07 -10.83
N ALA A 5 11.03 -6.41 -9.70
CA ALA A 5 11.92 -5.38 -9.18
C ALA A 5 13.07 -6.03 -8.39
N ASP A 6 14.28 -5.94 -8.93
CA ASP A 6 15.50 -6.47 -8.28
C ASP A 6 16.25 -5.41 -7.45
N ALA A 7 15.85 -4.14 -7.58
CA ALA A 7 16.49 -3.04 -6.88
C ALA A 7 16.06 -2.98 -5.40
N VAL A 8 17.04 -2.84 -4.51
CA VAL A 8 16.81 -2.58 -3.09
C VAL A 8 16.31 -1.14 -2.93
N LEU A 9 15.27 -0.96 -2.11
CA LEU A 9 14.74 0.36 -1.80
C LEU A 9 15.75 1.17 -0.94
N PRO A 10 15.98 2.46 -1.24
CA PRO A 10 16.82 3.31 -0.40
C PRO A 10 16.26 3.47 1.01
N ALA A 11 17.13 3.71 1.99
CA ALA A 11 16.73 4.18 3.31
C ALA A 11 15.99 5.52 3.21
N HIS A 12 14.99 5.71 4.07
CA HIS A 12 14.08 6.85 4.10
C HIS A 12 13.25 7.06 2.82
N ALA A 13 13.16 6.05 1.95
CA ALA A 13 12.21 6.06 0.86
C ALA A 13 10.78 5.95 1.42
N VAL A 14 9.85 6.65 0.79
CA VAL A 14 8.41 6.48 1.01
C VAL A 14 7.86 5.67 -0.16
N VAL A 15 7.10 4.62 0.15
CA VAL A 15 6.47 3.74 -0.83
C VAL A 15 5.01 3.47 -0.49
N THR A 16 4.21 3.19 -1.51
CA THR A 16 2.84 2.70 -1.33
C THR A 16 2.84 1.18 -1.14
N VAL A 17 2.01 0.71 -0.22
CA VAL A 17 1.61 -0.70 -0.08
C VAL A 17 0.16 -0.81 -0.52
N GLU A 18 -0.07 -1.19 -1.78
CA GLU A 18 -1.35 -0.99 -2.45
C GLU A 18 -1.95 -2.24 -3.16
N PRO A 19 -2.19 -3.36 -2.45
CA PRO A 19 -2.79 -4.53 -3.07
C PRO A 19 -4.23 -4.27 -3.52
N GLY A 20 -4.58 -4.83 -4.69
CA GLY A 20 -5.93 -4.71 -5.26
C GLY A 20 -6.45 -6.01 -5.84
N VAL A 21 -7.77 -6.19 -5.76
CA VAL A 21 -8.52 -7.27 -6.41
C VAL A 21 -9.56 -6.66 -7.33
N TYR A 22 -9.58 -7.10 -8.57
CA TYR A 22 -10.44 -6.55 -9.62
C TYR A 22 -11.22 -7.68 -10.28
N LEU A 23 -12.54 -7.52 -10.36
CA LEU A 23 -13.47 -8.49 -10.92
C LEU A 23 -14.17 -7.86 -12.14
N PRO A 24 -13.86 -8.35 -13.36
CA PRO A 24 -14.42 -7.79 -14.59
C PRO A 24 -15.96 -7.76 -14.57
N GLY A 25 -16.54 -6.62 -14.92
CA GLY A 25 -17.98 -6.41 -14.98
C GLY A 25 -18.67 -6.17 -13.62
N TRP A 26 -17.94 -6.23 -12.50
CA TRP A 26 -18.48 -5.94 -11.17
C TRP A 26 -17.83 -4.72 -10.51
N GLY A 27 -16.49 -4.67 -10.49
CA GLY A 27 -15.75 -3.59 -9.83
C GLY A 27 -14.42 -4.08 -9.29
N GLY A 28 -13.88 -3.37 -8.31
CA GLY A 28 -12.65 -3.76 -7.63
C GLY A 28 -12.44 -2.99 -6.34
N VAL A 29 -11.55 -3.51 -5.51
CA VAL A 29 -11.14 -2.91 -4.24
C VAL A 29 -9.63 -2.81 -4.25
N ARG A 30 -9.11 -1.67 -3.80
CA ARG A 30 -7.69 -1.47 -3.49
C ARG A 30 -7.60 -0.85 -2.11
N LEU A 31 -6.73 -1.39 -1.28
CA LEU A 31 -6.33 -0.79 -0.01
C LEU A 31 -4.92 -0.25 -0.20
N GLU A 32 -4.63 0.94 0.33
CA GLU A 32 -3.38 1.66 0.06
C GLU A 32 -2.95 2.42 1.33
N ASP A 33 -1.69 2.19 1.73
CA ASP A 33 -1.01 2.92 2.80
C ASP A 33 0.31 3.48 2.28
N ASP A 34 0.67 4.68 2.70
CA ASP A 34 2.02 5.24 2.57
C ASP A 34 2.91 4.72 3.71
N VAL A 35 4.09 4.23 3.36
CA VAL A 35 5.06 3.65 4.30
C VAL A 35 6.45 4.24 4.10
N LEU A 36 7.00 4.83 5.17
CA LEU A 36 8.37 5.29 5.27
C LEU A 36 9.28 4.13 5.71
N LEU A 37 10.40 3.95 5.01
CA LEU A 37 11.39 2.93 5.34
C LEU A 37 12.48 3.50 6.25
N GLU A 38 12.33 3.33 7.56
CA GLU A 38 13.37 3.67 8.55
C GLU A 38 14.31 2.48 8.83
N PRO A 39 15.56 2.73 9.25
CA PRO A 39 16.51 1.67 9.61
C PRO A 39 16.01 0.71 10.70
N GLU A 40 15.20 1.20 11.64
CA GLU A 40 14.63 0.44 12.75
C GLU A 40 13.38 -0.36 12.35
N GLY A 41 12.81 -0.08 11.18
CA GLY A 41 11.62 -0.74 10.64
C GLY A 41 10.73 0.23 9.86
N PRO A 42 9.75 -0.28 9.09
CA PRO A 42 8.83 0.59 8.35
C PRO A 42 7.89 1.34 9.29
N GLU A 43 7.66 2.63 9.02
CA GLU A 43 6.64 3.44 9.66
C GLU A 43 5.49 3.68 8.68
N ARG A 44 4.26 3.34 9.08
CA ARG A 44 3.06 3.69 8.31
C ARG A 44 2.73 5.16 8.56
N LEU A 45 2.59 5.93 7.49
CA LEU A 45 2.21 7.35 7.53
C LEU A 45 0.69 7.56 7.41
N SER A 46 0.00 6.62 6.76
CA SER A 46 -1.47 6.60 6.62
C SER A 46 -2.16 6.02 7.86
N ASP A 47 -3.47 6.20 7.97
CA ASP A 47 -4.23 5.80 9.17
C ASP A 47 -4.47 4.28 9.30
N GLY A 48 -4.15 3.51 8.26
CA GLY A 48 -4.24 2.05 8.28
C GLY A 48 -5.66 1.49 8.37
N ARG A 49 -6.68 2.31 8.08
CA ARG A 49 -8.06 1.83 8.05
C ARG A 49 -8.26 0.90 6.87
N THR A 50 -8.80 -0.27 7.16
CA THR A 50 -9.06 -1.33 6.17
C THR A 50 -10.50 -1.79 6.16
N GLU A 51 -11.31 -1.23 7.06
CA GLU A 51 -12.72 -1.47 7.17
C GLU A 51 -13.49 -0.83 6.02
N LEU A 52 -14.51 -1.53 5.53
CA LEU A 52 -15.44 -0.96 4.57
C LEU A 52 -16.35 0.05 5.29
N VAL A 53 -16.29 1.31 4.86
CA VAL A 53 -17.17 2.38 5.36
C VAL A 53 -18.22 2.68 4.29
N GLU A 54 -19.49 2.56 4.67
CA GLU A 54 -20.60 3.03 3.86
C GLU A 54 -20.70 4.55 3.99
N LEU A 55 -20.73 5.24 2.85
CA LEU A 55 -20.93 6.69 2.80
C LEU A 55 -22.43 6.96 2.70
N VAL A 56 -22.93 7.78 3.62
CA VAL A 56 -24.34 8.24 3.64
C VAL A 56 -24.55 9.51 2.83
#